data_AF-A0A832SK91-F1
#
_entry.id   AF-A0A832SK91-F1
#
_cell.length_a   1.000
_cell.length_b   1.000
_cell.length_c   1.000
_cell.angle_alpha   90.00
_cell.angle_beta   90.00
_cell.angle_gamma   90.00
#
_symmetry.space_group_name_H-M   'P 1'
#
loop_
_entity.id
_entity.type
_entity.pdbx_description
1 polymer ?
#
loop_
_entity_poly.entity_id
_entity_poly.type
_entity_poly.pdbx_seq_one_letter_code
_entity_poly.pdbx_strand_id
1 'polypeptide(L)'
;MELMLFYAESWVCFTNEYGDIDEKFYNKIIDMLEKFCTLLKTPEGKNLYPRFKKRLFEIRKKSEGIGWGFEDDVELLIEDVEDFFE
;
A
#
# COMPACT_ATOMS: atom_id res chain seq x y z
N MET A 1 -9.81 -7.26 -2.46
CA MET A 1 -9.34 -6.27 -1.46
C MET A 1 -8.44 -6.91 -0.41
N GLU A 2 -8.92 -7.83 0.42
CA GLU A 2 -8.08 -8.50 1.44
C GLU A 2 -6.79 -9.10 0.86
N LEU A 3 -6.91 -9.93 -0.20
CA LEU A 3 -5.74 -10.52 -0.87
C LEU A 3 -4.79 -9.49 -1.50
N MET A 4 -5.32 -8.36 -1.96
CA MET A 4 -4.52 -7.30 -2.60
C MET A 4 -3.67 -6.59 -1.56
N LEU A 5 -4.27 -6.27 -0.41
CA LEU A 5 -3.53 -5.65 0.69
C LEU A 5 -2.52 -6.62 1.28
N PHE A 6 -2.91 -7.88 1.51
CA PHE A 6 -1.99 -8.93 1.99
C PHE A 6 -0.80 -9.15 1.04
N TYR A 7 -1.05 -9.08 -0.27
CA TYR A 7 0.03 -9.13 -1.26
C TYR A 7 1.03 -7.98 -1.05
N ALA A 8 0.57 -6.73 -0.93
CA ALA A 8 1.46 -5.60 -0.69
C ALA A 8 2.20 -5.72 0.67
N GLU A 9 1.50 -6.08 1.74
CA GLU A 9 2.10 -6.28 3.08
C GLU A 9 3.21 -7.32 3.07
N SER A 10 2.97 -8.45 2.39
CA SER A 10 3.92 -9.56 2.34
C SER A 10 5.22 -9.14 1.66
N TRP A 11 5.14 -8.35 0.60
CA TRP A 11 6.33 -7.92 -0.13
C TRP A 11 7.11 -6.82 0.58
N VAL A 12 6.43 -5.87 1.21
CA VAL A 12 7.10 -4.89 2.08
C VAL A 12 7.84 -5.59 3.21
N CYS A 13 7.25 -6.63 3.81
CA CYS A 13 7.95 -7.44 4.81
C CYS A 13 9.14 -8.20 4.21
N PHE A 14 8.98 -8.77 3.02
CA PHE A 14 10.05 -9.50 2.34
C PHE A 14 11.23 -8.59 2.00
N THR A 15 10.99 -7.39 1.46
CA THR A 15 12.05 -6.40 1.19
C THR A 15 12.78 -6.00 2.47
N ASN A 16 12.05 -5.75 3.56
CA ASN A 16 12.66 -5.41 4.85
C ASN A 16 13.50 -6.56 5.44
N GLU A 17 13.12 -7.82 5.18
CA GLU A 17 13.82 -8.98 5.74
C GLU A 17 15.00 -9.46 4.88
N TYR A 18 14.89 -9.37 3.55
CA TYR A 18 15.85 -9.94 2.61
C TYR A 18 16.60 -8.90 1.76
N GLY A 19 16.25 -7.62 1.88
CA GLY A 19 16.84 -6.51 1.15
C GLY A 19 16.14 -6.17 -0.16
N ASP A 20 16.68 -5.17 -0.85
CA ASP A 20 16.11 -4.65 -2.09
C ASP A 20 16.13 -5.68 -3.23
N ILE A 21 15.08 -5.64 -4.06
CA ILE A 21 14.93 -6.51 -5.23
C ILE A 21 15.25 -5.72 -6.51
N ASP A 22 14.26 -5.03 -7.08
CA ASP A 22 14.43 -4.11 -8.21
C ASP A 22 13.20 -3.20 -8.37
N GLU A 23 13.35 -2.11 -9.14
CA GLU A 23 12.30 -1.14 -9.43
C GLU A 23 11.06 -1.76 -10.09
N LYS A 24 11.22 -2.69 -11.04
CA LYS A 24 10.10 -3.28 -11.79
C LYS A 24 9.21 -4.10 -10.87
N PHE A 25 9.80 -4.74 -9.89
CA PHE A 25 9.13 -5.47 -8.85
C PHE A 25 8.32 -4.52 -7.95
N TYR A 26 8.91 -3.40 -7.52
CA TYR A 26 8.20 -2.40 -6.73
C TYR A 26 7.02 -1.77 -7.48
N ASN A 27 7.19 -1.48 -8.76
CA ASN A 27 6.10 -1.00 -9.62
C ASN A 27 4.88 -1.95 -9.63
N LYS A 28 5.09 -3.27 -9.51
CA LYS A 28 3.96 -4.23 -9.43
C LYS A 28 3.22 -4.18 -8.10
N ILE A 29 3.90 -3.83 -7.02
CA ILE A 29 3.28 -3.63 -5.71
C ILE A 29 2.48 -2.34 -5.72
N ILE A 30 3.04 -1.25 -6.25
CA ILE A 30 2.35 0.03 -6.43
C ILE A 30 1.11 -0.14 -7.33
N ASP A 31 1.24 -0.79 -8.49
CA ASP A 31 0.11 -1.11 -9.40
C ASP A 31 -1.05 -1.82 -8.67
N MET A 32 -0.73 -2.68 -7.69
CA MET A 32 -1.73 -3.42 -6.91
C MET A 32 -2.32 -2.56 -5.79
N LEU A 33 -1.49 -1.79 -5.09
CA LEU A 33 -1.91 -0.89 -4.02
C LEU A 33 -2.80 0.23 -4.56
N GLU A 34 -2.47 0.82 -5.70
CA GLU A 34 -3.30 1.83 -6.37
C GLU A 34 -4.69 1.28 -6.72
N LYS A 35 -4.77 0.06 -7.27
CA LYS A 35 -6.05 -0.61 -7.53
C LYS A 35 -6.82 -0.87 -6.24
N PHE A 36 -6.13 -1.25 -5.17
CA PHE A 36 -6.75 -1.43 -3.86
C PHE A 36 -7.32 -0.11 -3.33
N CYS A 37 -6.55 0.98 -3.38
CA CYS A 37 -6.98 2.33 -2.96
C CYS A 37 -8.18 2.80 -3.78
N THR A 38 -8.15 2.62 -5.10
CA THR A 38 -9.28 2.93 -5.99
C THR A 38 -10.54 2.15 -5.60
N LEU A 39 -10.42 0.84 -5.33
CA LEU A 39 -11.55 0.02 -4.87
C LEU A 39 -12.04 0.43 -3.49
N LEU A 40 -11.15 0.91 -2.62
CA LEU A 40 -11.49 1.35 -1.28
C LEU A 40 -12.40 2.59 -1.31
N LYS A 41 -12.27 3.43 -2.34
CA LYS A 41 -13.08 4.65 -2.52
C LYS A 41 -14.49 4.39 -3.09
N THR A 42 -14.84 3.15 -3.47
CA THR A 42 -16.20 2.80 -3.92
C THR A 42 -17.18 2.66 -2.75
N PRO A 43 -18.52 2.67 -2.99
CA PRO A 43 -19.50 2.46 -1.91
C PRO A 43 -19.28 1.18 -1.10
N GLU A 44 -18.92 0.07 -1.76
CA GLU A 44 -18.59 -1.20 -1.10
C GLU A 44 -17.28 -1.11 -0.33
N GLY A 45 -16.27 -0.46 -0.91
CA GLY A 45 -14.96 -0.26 -0.29
C GLY A 45 -15.01 0.61 0.96
N LYS A 46 -15.82 1.67 0.95
CA LYS A 46 -15.99 2.59 2.09
C LYS A 46 -16.40 1.86 3.37
N ASN A 47 -17.32 0.90 3.27
CA ASN A 47 -17.76 0.07 4.40
C ASN A 47 -16.63 -0.81 4.97
N LEU A 48 -15.58 -1.06 4.19
CA LEU A 48 -14.43 -1.87 4.57
C LEU A 48 -13.22 -1.03 5.02
N TYR A 49 -13.22 0.29 4.80
CA TYR A 49 -12.09 1.16 5.17
C TYR A 49 -11.65 1.02 6.65
N PRO A 50 -12.56 0.98 7.65
CA PRO A 50 -12.15 0.79 9.04
C PRO A 50 -11.35 -0.49 9.29
N ARG A 51 -11.58 -1.55 8.51
CA ARG A 51 -10.83 -2.81 8.59
C ARG A 51 -9.40 -2.69 8.06
N PHE A 52 -9.17 -1.77 7.11
CA PHE A 52 -7.90 -1.64 6.41
C PHE A 52 -7.05 -0.44 6.87
N LYS A 53 -7.65 0.58 7.50
CA LYS A 53 -6.97 1.80 7.93
C LYS A 53 -5.66 1.55 8.68
N LYS A 54 -5.69 0.70 9.71
CA LYS A 54 -4.48 0.36 10.48
C LYS A 54 -3.41 -0.31 9.62
N ARG A 55 -3.82 -1.18 8.71
CA ARG A 55 -2.89 -1.95 7.86
C ARG A 55 -2.24 -1.06 6.79
N LEU A 56 -2.97 -0.10 6.25
CA LEU A 56 -2.40 0.92 5.36
C LEU A 56 -1.33 1.73 6.09
N PHE A 57 -1.62 2.20 7.31
CA PHE A 57 -0.62 2.87 8.14
C PHE A 57 0.66 2.02 8.37
N GLU A 58 0.51 0.72 8.63
CA GLU A 58 1.67 -0.18 8.79
C GLU A 58 2.44 -0.39 7.49
N ILE A 59 1.78 -0.43 6.34
CA ILE A 59 2.46 -0.48 5.03
C ILE A 59 3.28 0.78 4.82
N ARG A 60 2.67 1.96 4.98
CA ARG A 60 3.35 3.26 4.87
C ARG A 60 4.64 3.26 5.70
N LYS A 61 4.51 2.97 6.99
CA LYS A 61 5.63 2.97 7.92
C LYS A 61 6.72 1.97 7.56
N LYS A 62 6.35 0.78 7.09
CA LYS A 62 7.33 -0.25 6.72
C LYS A 62 7.97 -0.01 5.35
N SER A 63 7.39 0.86 4.53
CA SER A 63 7.98 1.28 3.26
C SER A 63 9.04 2.36 3.43
N GLU A 64 9.14 2.99 4.61
CA GLU A 64 10.14 4.00 4.93
C GLU A 64 11.57 3.49 4.65
N GLY A 65 12.32 4.21 3.84
CA GLY A 65 13.68 3.89 3.45
C GLY A 65 13.83 2.84 2.34
N ILE A 66 12.72 2.27 1.82
CA ILE A 66 12.79 1.43 0.61
C ILE A 66 13.02 2.34 -0.61
N GLY A 67 14.06 2.02 -1.38
CA GLY A 67 14.52 2.85 -2.48
C GLY A 67 13.58 2.90 -3.70
N TRP A 68 14.08 3.47 -4.79
CA TRP A 68 13.40 3.51 -6.10
C TRP A 68 12.13 4.37 -6.14
N GLY A 69 11.97 5.29 -5.19
CA GLY A 69 10.74 6.09 -5.05
C GLY A 69 9.54 5.31 -4.50
N PHE A 70 9.75 4.05 -4.07
CA PHE A 70 8.67 3.21 -3.57
C PHE A 70 8.02 3.77 -2.30
N GLU A 71 8.83 4.29 -1.37
CA GLU A 71 8.33 4.99 -0.18
C GLU A 71 7.40 6.16 -0.57
N ASP A 72 7.86 7.01 -1.49
CA ASP A 72 7.11 8.19 -1.95
C ASP A 72 5.78 7.79 -2.60
N ASP A 73 5.79 6.77 -3.46
CA ASP A 73 4.57 6.27 -4.12
C ASP A 73 3.57 5.69 -3.12
N VAL A 74 4.04 4.97 -2.10
CA VAL A 74 3.20 4.43 -1.02
C VAL A 74 2.61 5.57 -0.19
N GLU A 75 3.41 6.57 0.16
CA GLU A 75 2.96 7.73 0.94
C GLU A 75 1.83 8.46 0.21
N LEU A 76 2.03 8.78 -1.07
CA LEU A 76 1.05 9.49 -1.91
C LEU A 76 -0.27 8.73 -2.03
N LEU A 77 -0.22 7.41 -2.25
CA LEU A 77 -1.43 6.59 -2.37
C LEU A 77 -2.23 6.49 -1.08
N ILE A 78 -1.55 6.50 0.08
CA ILE A 78 -2.22 6.38 1.37
C ILE A 78 -2.74 7.74 1.84
N GLU A 79 -2.02 8.83 1.59
CA GLU A 79 -2.47 10.21 1.87
C GLU A 79 -3.75 10.51 1.08
N ASP A 80 -3.77 10.21 -0.23
CA ASP A 80 -4.96 10.36 -1.07
C ASP A 80 -6.17 9.54 -0.57
N VAL A 81 -5.94 8.38 0.04
CA VAL A 81 -7.02 7.62 0.70
C VAL A 81 -7.47 8.31 1.97
N GLU A 82 -6.55 8.72 2.85
CA GLU A 82 -6.89 9.37 4.12
C GLU A 82 -7.68 10.65 3.90
N ASP A 83 -7.24 11.52 3.00
CA ASP A 83 -7.93 12.75 2.60
C ASP A 83 -9.36 12.52 2.10
N PHE A 84 -9.61 11.38 1.45
CA PHE A 84 -10.95 11.03 0.96
C PHE A 84 -11.91 10.58 2.09
N PHE A 85 -11.37 10.11 3.22
CA PHE A 85 -12.13 9.58 4.36
C PHE A 85 -12.19 10.53 5.57
N GLU A 86 -11.47 11.64 5.54
CA GLU A 86 -11.64 12.79 6.46
C GLU A 86 -12.91 13.62 6.13
#